data_AF-X1ERS8-F1
#
_entry.id   AF-X1ERS8-F1
#
_cell.length_a   1.000
_cell.length_b   1.000
_cell.length_c   1.000
_cell.angle_alpha   90.00
_cell.angle_beta   90.00
_cell.angle_gamma   90.00
#
_symmetry.space_group_name_H-M   'P 1'
#
loop_
_entity.id
_entity.type
_entity.pdbx_description
1 polymer ?
#
loop_
_entity_poly.entity_id
_entity_poly.type
_entity_poly.pdbx_seq_one_letter_code
_entity_poly.pdbx_strand_id
1 'polypeptide(L)'
;TLTPLNYAGGNSPALVAPVGDPRIDLLTIDSAGTLAWTAGSEDASPTPPNCPAHKTPICYVYCKTTMDRILDYEEKDDDATEAYIYKDVRPFVNLGGKIPEIYSAVGTTNIETSNSDYEDMTDMSITQTFSAGTIVVTFTAPFAVTSDTSYVRLVVDDVEKKFINLVQSTGDAATLIYQGAIAAGSRTIKVQWKVTIGSFYQSAVTYGERTLTNKDYFNND
;
A
#
# COMPACT_ATOMS: atom_id res chain seq x y z
N THR A 1 8.35 32.06 -6.08
CA THR A 1 8.34 30.69 -6.64
C THR A 1 9.32 29.87 -5.83
N LEU A 2 8.85 28.77 -5.22
CA LEU A 2 9.76 27.81 -4.58
C LEU A 2 10.38 26.97 -5.69
N THR A 3 11.70 27.08 -5.86
CA THR A 3 12.43 26.25 -6.82
C THR A 3 12.74 24.91 -6.16
N PRO A 4 12.46 23.77 -6.80
CA PRO A 4 12.90 22.48 -6.30
C PRO A 4 14.42 22.45 -6.09
N LEU A 5 14.86 21.87 -4.99
CA LEU A 5 16.28 21.57 -4.80
C LEU A 5 16.68 20.47 -5.79
N ASN A 6 17.55 20.80 -6.74
CA ASN A 6 18.18 19.84 -7.61
C ASN A 6 19.62 19.61 -7.14
N TYR A 7 19.88 18.46 -6.50
CA TYR A 7 21.21 18.08 -6.06
C TYR A 7 21.87 17.21 -7.12
N ALA A 8 22.89 17.74 -7.80
CA ALA A 8 23.59 17.06 -8.89
C ALA A 8 24.53 15.91 -8.43
N GLY A 9 24.49 15.56 -7.15
CA GLY A 9 25.42 14.63 -6.51
C GLY A 9 26.64 15.34 -5.92
N GLY A 10 27.41 14.59 -5.13
CA GLY A 10 28.58 15.08 -4.40
C GLY A 10 28.81 14.31 -3.11
N ASN A 11 30.01 14.42 -2.56
CA ASN A 11 30.39 13.77 -1.31
C ASN A 11 29.93 14.61 -0.11
N SER A 12 29.49 13.95 0.97
CA SER A 12 29.37 14.61 2.27
C SER A 12 30.76 15.04 2.77
N PRO A 13 30.83 15.99 3.72
CA PRO A 13 32.05 16.17 4.51
C PRO A 13 32.49 14.86 5.18
N ALA A 14 33.78 14.72 5.48
CA ALA A 14 34.29 13.58 6.23
C ALA A 14 33.66 13.53 7.64
N LEU A 15 33.29 12.34 8.08
CA LEU A 15 32.82 12.08 9.43
C LEU A 15 33.99 11.59 10.28
N VAL A 16 34.13 12.11 11.50
CA VAL A 16 35.27 11.80 12.39
C VAL A 16 34.79 10.92 13.54
N ALA A 17 35.54 9.87 13.85
CA ALA A 17 35.23 8.95 14.94
C ALA A 17 35.09 9.69 16.28
N PRO A 18 34.12 9.32 17.13
CA PRO A 18 34.11 9.76 18.52
C PRO A 18 35.33 9.24 19.29
N VAL A 19 35.68 9.90 20.39
CA VAL A 19 36.92 9.59 21.13
C VAL A 19 36.65 8.71 22.35
N GLY A 20 35.59 9.00 23.12
CA GLY A 20 35.28 8.32 24.38
C GLY A 20 34.22 7.25 24.22
N ASP A 21 33.05 7.63 23.73
CA ASP A 21 31.89 6.76 23.64
C ASP A 21 31.23 6.83 22.25
N PRO A 22 30.46 5.82 21.83
CA PRO A 22 29.68 5.91 20.60
C PRO A 22 28.75 7.13 20.57
N ARG A 23 28.39 7.59 19.37
CA ARG A 23 27.40 8.65 19.18
C ARG A 23 26.56 8.45 17.94
N ILE A 24 25.44 9.15 17.83
CA ILE A 24 24.62 9.18 16.62
C ILE A 24 24.76 10.55 15.97
N ASP A 25 25.20 10.59 14.71
CA ASP A 25 25.35 11.82 13.94
C ASP A 25 24.26 11.90 12.86
N LEU A 26 23.84 13.11 12.48
CA LEU A 26 22.81 13.35 11.47
C LEU A 26 23.40 13.99 10.22
N LEU A 27 23.19 13.38 9.06
CA LEU A 27 23.45 13.99 7.76
C LEU A 27 22.24 14.82 7.32
N THR A 28 22.49 16.05 6.89
CA THR A 28 21.45 16.94 6.35
C THR A 28 21.88 17.59 5.04
N ILE A 29 20.91 18.08 4.28
CA ILE A 29 21.11 18.94 3.10
C ILE A 29 20.32 20.25 3.25
N ASP A 30 20.81 21.36 2.70
CA ASP A 30 20.06 22.62 2.61
C ASP A 30 19.55 22.92 1.20
N SER A 31 18.81 24.03 1.09
CA SER A 31 18.27 24.54 -0.18
C SER A 31 19.34 24.96 -1.19
N ALA A 32 20.62 25.08 -0.80
CA ALA A 32 21.73 25.29 -1.71
C ALA A 32 22.40 23.97 -2.15
N GLY A 33 21.90 22.82 -1.68
CA GLY A 33 22.48 21.51 -1.97
C GLY A 33 23.72 21.19 -1.14
N THR A 34 23.96 21.88 -0.02
CA THR A 34 25.13 21.66 0.81
C THR A 34 24.86 20.57 1.84
N LEU A 35 25.67 19.52 1.84
CA LEU A 35 25.65 18.46 2.84
C LEU A 35 26.39 18.88 4.11
N ALA A 36 25.82 18.58 5.28
CA ALA A 36 26.44 18.86 6.58
C ALA A 36 26.08 17.82 7.63
N TRP A 37 27.06 17.49 8.48
CA TRP A 37 26.88 16.66 9.67
C TRP A 37 26.50 17.49 10.88
N THR A 38 25.56 16.98 11.67
CA THR A 38 25.31 17.42 13.05
C THR A 38 25.76 16.31 13.99
N ALA A 39 26.84 16.55 14.73
CA ALA A 39 27.35 15.57 15.68
C ALA A 39 26.41 15.42 16.88
N GLY A 40 26.17 14.18 17.31
CA GLY A 40 25.47 13.89 18.56
C GLY A 40 26.39 14.00 19.78
N SER A 41 25.81 13.73 20.95
CA SER A 41 26.60 13.55 22.18
C SER A 41 27.16 12.13 22.25
N GLU A 42 28.40 12.01 22.71
CA GLU A 42 29.01 10.72 23.06
C GLU A 42 28.35 10.17 24.33
N ASP A 43 27.85 8.95 24.27
CA ASP A 43 27.19 8.25 25.37
C ASP A 43 27.22 6.73 25.11
N ALA A 44 27.23 5.91 26.16
CA ALA A 44 27.12 4.45 26.02
C ALA A 44 25.78 4.00 25.39
N SER A 45 24.75 4.84 25.47
CA SER A 45 23.43 4.67 24.85
C SER A 45 23.04 5.96 24.11
N PRO A 46 23.71 6.24 22.97
CA PRO A 46 23.58 7.53 22.31
C PRO A 46 22.20 7.72 21.72
N THR A 47 21.72 8.96 21.73
CA THR A 47 20.42 9.34 21.16
C THR A 47 20.62 10.26 19.94
N PRO A 48 19.73 10.17 18.93
CA PRO A 48 19.87 11.01 17.73
C PRO A 48 19.72 12.51 18.04
N PRO A 49 20.52 13.39 17.42
CA PRO A 49 20.36 14.83 17.55
C PRO A 49 19.11 15.32 16.80
N ASN A 50 18.57 16.47 17.24
CA ASN A 50 17.47 17.12 16.53
C ASN A 50 17.92 17.65 15.18
N CYS A 51 17.03 17.59 14.18
CA CYS A 51 17.30 18.20 12.87
C CYS A 51 17.42 19.73 13.01
N PRO A 52 18.53 20.34 12.55
CA PRO A 52 18.66 21.80 12.51
C PRO A 52 17.56 22.45 11.67
N ALA A 53 17.18 23.68 12.03
CA ALA A 53 16.22 24.46 11.27
C ALA A 53 16.71 24.72 9.83
N HIS A 54 15.77 24.75 8.88
CA HIS A 54 16.03 25.00 7.46
C HIS A 54 16.94 23.97 6.78
N LYS A 55 17.05 22.78 7.35
CA LYS A 55 17.74 21.63 6.77
C LYS A 55 16.77 20.48 6.53
N THR A 56 17.02 19.69 5.49
CA THR A 56 16.32 18.43 5.24
C THR A 56 17.19 17.29 5.76
N PRO A 57 16.68 16.45 6.69
CA PRO A 57 17.44 15.32 7.20
C PRO A 57 17.54 14.21 6.14
N ILE A 58 18.68 13.51 6.12
CA ILE A 58 18.93 12.39 5.21
C ILE A 58 18.99 11.09 6.01
N CYS A 59 19.99 10.92 6.87
CA CYS A 59 20.14 9.69 7.65
C CYS A 59 20.82 9.97 8.98
N TYR A 60 20.55 9.09 9.95
CA TYR A 60 21.34 8.96 11.16
C TYR A 60 22.41 7.89 10.97
N VAL A 61 23.62 8.17 11.44
CA VAL A 61 24.76 7.24 11.43
C VAL A 61 25.16 6.95 12.86
N TYR A 62 25.24 5.66 13.22
CA TYR A 62 25.80 5.25 14.50
C TYR A 62 27.32 5.20 14.37
N CYS A 63 28.01 6.09 15.07
CA CYS A 63 29.45 6.28 15.02
C CYS A 63 30.12 5.53 16.16
N LYS A 64 31.02 4.59 15.83
CA LYS A 64 31.85 3.87 16.80
C LYS A 64 33.20 4.57 16.93
N THR A 65 33.84 4.45 18.10
CA THR A 65 35.15 5.08 18.38
C THR A 65 36.29 4.53 17.52
N THR A 66 36.07 3.39 16.86
CA THR A 66 37.03 2.69 16.00
C THR A 66 36.71 2.80 14.51
N MET A 67 35.71 3.60 14.13
CA MET A 67 35.24 3.67 12.75
C MET A 67 36.29 4.33 11.82
N ASP A 68 36.46 3.75 10.64
CA ASP A 68 37.21 4.33 9.51
C ASP A 68 36.30 4.53 8.28
N ARG A 69 35.13 3.88 8.26
CA ARG A 69 34.11 4.01 7.21
C ARG A 69 32.69 3.86 7.75
N ILE A 70 31.72 4.15 6.89
CA ILE A 70 30.28 3.98 7.15
C ILE A 70 29.77 2.86 6.26
N LEU A 71 29.10 1.89 6.87
CA LEU A 71 28.52 0.72 6.23
C LEU A 71 26.99 0.80 6.18
N ASP A 72 26.39 -0.13 5.44
CA ASP A 72 24.96 -0.38 5.52
C ASP A 72 24.60 -1.07 6.85
N TYR A 73 23.33 -0.98 7.26
CA TYR A 73 22.89 -1.49 8.56
C TYR A 73 23.07 -3.01 8.69
N GLU A 74 22.93 -3.73 7.58
CA GLU A 74 23.04 -5.17 7.47
C GLU A 74 24.44 -5.67 7.83
N GLU A 75 25.47 -4.87 7.59
CA GLU A 75 26.89 -5.23 7.79
C GLU A 75 27.40 -4.93 9.20
N LYS A 76 26.57 -4.32 10.08
CA LYS A 76 26.98 -3.83 11.40
C LYS A 76 27.58 -4.90 12.33
N ASP A 77 27.19 -6.17 12.11
CA ASP A 77 27.57 -7.32 12.95
C ASP A 77 28.82 -8.03 12.37
N ASP A 78 29.02 -7.97 11.05
CA ASP A 78 30.17 -8.57 10.36
C ASP A 78 31.42 -7.69 10.52
N ASP A 79 31.24 -6.36 10.43
CA ASP A 79 32.29 -5.36 10.63
C ASP A 79 32.01 -4.55 11.90
N ALA A 80 32.11 -5.23 13.06
CA ALA A 80 31.71 -4.70 14.36
C ALA A 80 32.48 -3.45 14.83
N THR A 81 33.57 -3.05 14.17
CA THR A 81 34.34 -1.81 14.47
C THR A 81 33.85 -0.59 13.70
N GLU A 82 33.09 -0.78 12.61
CA GLU A 82 32.73 0.31 11.71
C GLU A 82 31.42 1.00 12.11
N ALA A 83 31.29 2.25 11.65
CA ALA A 83 30.03 2.97 11.71
C ALA A 83 29.04 2.40 10.69
N TYR A 84 27.75 2.64 10.92
CA TYR A 84 26.71 2.18 10.00
C TYR A 84 25.54 3.16 9.95
N ILE A 85 24.80 3.12 8.84
CA ILE A 85 23.55 3.87 8.68
C ILE A 85 22.51 3.30 9.66
N TYR A 86 22.27 4.01 10.76
CA TYR A 86 21.36 3.59 11.81
C TYR A 86 19.89 3.67 11.37
N LYS A 87 19.56 4.75 10.65
CA LYS A 87 18.20 5.00 10.18
C LYS A 87 18.18 5.98 9.02
N ASP A 88 17.49 5.65 7.96
CA ASP A 88 17.08 6.61 6.94
C ASP A 88 15.95 7.48 7.50
N VAL A 89 16.16 8.79 7.50
CA VAL A 89 15.21 9.79 8.00
C VAL A 89 14.87 10.84 6.95
N ARG A 90 15.13 10.54 5.67
CA ARG A 90 14.60 11.34 4.58
C ARG A 90 13.10 11.47 4.81
N PRO A 91 12.55 12.70 4.89
CA PRO A 91 11.13 12.84 4.86
C PRO A 91 10.69 12.23 3.54
N PHE A 92 9.90 11.15 3.61
CA PHE A 92 9.23 10.62 2.44
C PHE A 92 8.24 11.69 1.97
N VAL A 93 8.74 12.66 1.21
CA VAL A 93 7.90 13.43 0.32
C VAL A 93 7.38 12.38 -0.62
N ASN A 94 6.08 12.07 -0.53
CA ASN A 94 5.35 11.28 -1.50
C ASN A 94 5.86 11.67 -2.90
N LEU A 95 6.78 10.88 -3.49
CA LEU A 95 7.63 11.26 -4.64
C LEU A 95 6.81 11.29 -5.95
N GLY A 96 5.55 11.73 -5.89
CA GLY A 96 4.56 11.60 -6.95
C GLY A 96 4.08 10.16 -7.16
N GLY A 97 4.69 9.16 -6.49
CA GLY A 97 4.20 7.79 -6.45
C GLY A 97 2.96 7.70 -5.56
N LYS A 98 1.81 8.16 -6.07
CA LYS A 98 0.53 8.06 -5.37
C LYS A 98 0.27 6.57 -5.11
N ILE A 99 0.28 6.19 -3.84
CA ILE A 99 -0.10 4.84 -3.41
C ILE A 99 -1.51 4.54 -3.94
N PRO A 100 -1.74 3.36 -4.57
CA PRO A 100 -3.07 2.99 -5.02
C PRO A 100 -4.02 3.05 -3.82
N GLU A 101 -5.07 3.85 -3.94
CA GLU A 101 -6.07 3.89 -2.89
C GLU A 101 -6.88 2.61 -2.97
N ILE A 102 -6.91 1.87 -1.86
CA ILE A 102 -7.61 0.60 -1.77
C ILE A 102 -8.91 0.82 -1.03
N TYR A 103 -10.00 0.48 -1.68
CA TYR A 103 -11.33 0.49 -1.10
C TYR A 103 -11.83 -0.94 -1.02
N SER A 104 -12.51 -1.27 0.08
CA SER A 104 -13.01 -2.62 0.30
C SER A 104 -14.40 -2.63 0.92
N ALA A 105 -15.20 -3.62 0.53
CA ALA A 105 -16.43 -3.99 1.21
C ALA A 105 -16.33 -5.46 1.64
N VAL A 106 -16.81 -5.76 2.85
CA VAL A 106 -16.86 -7.11 3.41
C VAL A 106 -18.31 -7.47 3.66
N GLY A 107 -18.73 -8.62 3.13
CA GLY A 107 -20.11 -9.06 3.15
C GLY A 107 -20.30 -10.18 4.13
N THR A 108 -21.17 -9.92 5.12
CA THR A 108 -21.46 -10.86 6.20
C THR A 108 -22.93 -11.28 6.21
N THR A 109 -23.81 -10.55 5.54
CA THR A 109 -25.24 -10.88 5.46
C THR A 109 -25.46 -12.16 4.66
N ASN A 110 -26.22 -13.11 5.20
CA ASN A 110 -26.55 -14.35 4.49
C ASN A 110 -27.43 -14.07 3.27
N ILE A 111 -27.14 -14.76 2.18
CA ILE A 111 -27.90 -14.75 0.93
C ILE A 111 -28.31 -16.20 0.68
N GLU A 112 -29.59 -16.49 0.92
CA GLU A 112 -30.17 -17.82 0.74
C GLU A 112 -31.47 -17.70 -0.03
N THR A 113 -31.35 -17.27 -1.28
CA THR A 113 -32.50 -16.92 -2.11
C THR A 113 -32.30 -17.43 -3.54
N SER A 114 -33.39 -17.42 -4.30
CA SER A 114 -33.39 -17.71 -5.74
C SER A 114 -33.99 -16.52 -6.46
N ASN A 115 -33.28 -15.97 -7.43
CA ASN A 115 -33.76 -14.87 -8.25
C ASN A 115 -33.34 -15.06 -9.70
N SER A 116 -34.31 -15.04 -10.61
CA SER A 116 -34.06 -15.18 -12.05
C SER A 116 -33.41 -13.95 -12.67
N ASP A 117 -33.59 -12.78 -12.06
CA ASP A 117 -33.00 -11.52 -12.49
C ASP A 117 -31.75 -11.18 -11.66
N TYR A 118 -30.90 -10.32 -12.22
CA TYR A 118 -29.74 -9.83 -11.49
C TYR A 118 -30.16 -8.88 -10.39
N GLU A 119 -29.78 -9.23 -9.16
CA GLU A 119 -29.93 -8.37 -7.99
C GLU A 119 -28.58 -8.03 -7.37
N ASP A 120 -28.54 -6.89 -6.68
CA ASP A 120 -27.37 -6.46 -5.93
C ASP A 120 -27.07 -7.46 -4.82
N MET A 121 -25.83 -7.93 -4.77
CA MET A 121 -25.35 -8.80 -3.71
C MET A 121 -25.18 -7.95 -2.44
N THR A 122 -25.93 -8.27 -1.40
CA THR A 122 -25.93 -7.50 -0.14
C THR A 122 -24.51 -7.32 0.40
N ASP A 123 -24.23 -6.08 0.84
CA ASP A 123 -22.94 -5.60 1.35
C ASP A 123 -21.82 -5.47 0.31
N MET A 124 -22.02 -5.86 -0.95
CA MET A 124 -20.97 -5.88 -1.98
C MET A 124 -21.05 -4.69 -2.93
N SER A 125 -20.93 -3.49 -2.35
CA SER A 125 -20.91 -2.22 -3.08
C SER A 125 -19.84 -1.27 -2.53
N ILE A 126 -19.12 -0.60 -3.42
CA ILE A 126 -18.16 0.46 -3.13
C ILE A 126 -18.60 1.68 -3.94
N THR A 127 -18.88 2.79 -3.26
CA THR A 127 -19.13 4.08 -3.91
C THR A 127 -18.06 5.07 -3.48
N GLN A 128 -17.38 5.66 -4.45
CA GLN A 128 -16.31 6.62 -4.21
C GLN A 128 -16.23 7.60 -5.38
N THR A 129 -15.49 8.71 -5.18
CA THR A 129 -15.13 9.61 -6.27
C THR A 129 -13.81 9.18 -6.87
N PHE A 130 -13.84 8.78 -8.13
CA PHE A 130 -12.67 8.36 -8.89
C PHE A 130 -12.07 9.54 -9.65
N SER A 131 -10.75 9.48 -9.90
CA SER A 131 -10.19 10.20 -11.05
C SER A 131 -10.27 9.32 -12.30
N ALA A 132 -10.08 9.90 -13.47
CA ALA A 132 -9.96 9.09 -14.69
C ALA A 132 -8.70 8.23 -14.59
N GLY A 133 -8.78 6.94 -14.91
CA GLY A 133 -7.67 6.04 -14.66
C GLY A 133 -7.99 4.58 -14.94
N THR A 134 -7.12 3.70 -14.48
CA THR A 134 -7.30 2.25 -14.56
C THR A 134 -7.61 1.71 -13.17
N ILE A 135 -8.68 0.93 -13.03
CA ILE A 135 -8.97 0.23 -11.78
C ILE A 135 -8.70 -1.26 -11.91
N VAL A 136 -8.33 -1.88 -10.79
CA VAL A 136 -8.37 -3.34 -10.63
C VAL A 136 -9.36 -3.65 -9.53
N VAL A 137 -10.40 -4.39 -9.89
CA VAL A 137 -11.43 -4.82 -8.96
C VAL A 137 -11.33 -6.33 -8.78
N THR A 138 -11.29 -6.77 -7.53
CA THR A 138 -11.29 -8.19 -7.17
C THR A 138 -12.46 -8.46 -6.25
N PHE A 139 -13.28 -9.43 -6.63
CA PHE A 139 -14.30 -10.02 -5.77
C PHE A 139 -13.95 -11.48 -5.50
N THR A 140 -14.02 -11.88 -4.24
CA THR A 140 -13.84 -13.27 -3.82
C THR A 140 -14.90 -13.64 -2.80
N ALA A 141 -15.57 -14.76 -3.04
CA ALA A 141 -16.56 -15.28 -2.11
C ALA A 141 -16.68 -16.81 -2.23
N PRO A 142 -16.76 -17.52 -1.09
CA PRO A 142 -17.13 -18.93 -1.07
C PRO A 142 -18.64 -19.07 -1.25
N PHE A 143 -19.06 -19.96 -2.15
CA PHE A 143 -20.47 -20.20 -2.46
C PHE A 143 -20.85 -21.66 -2.33
N ALA A 144 -22.12 -21.91 -2.04
CA ALA A 144 -22.76 -23.19 -2.27
C ALA A 144 -23.89 -23.01 -3.30
N VAL A 145 -23.78 -23.66 -4.45
CA VAL A 145 -24.76 -23.59 -5.53
C VAL A 145 -25.25 -24.98 -5.89
N THR A 146 -26.56 -25.14 -6.08
CA THR A 146 -27.18 -26.45 -6.33
C THR A 146 -27.36 -26.77 -7.81
N SER A 147 -27.00 -25.84 -8.70
CA SER A 147 -27.03 -26.02 -10.16
C SER A 147 -26.01 -25.12 -10.86
N ASP A 148 -25.69 -25.46 -12.12
CA ASP A 148 -24.76 -24.74 -13.00
C ASP A 148 -25.37 -23.49 -13.67
N THR A 149 -26.42 -22.94 -13.07
CA THR A 149 -27.16 -21.78 -13.61
C THR A 149 -27.14 -20.59 -12.66
N SER A 150 -26.12 -20.55 -11.82
CA SER A 150 -25.86 -19.49 -10.86
C SER A 150 -24.79 -18.56 -11.40
N TYR A 151 -25.09 -17.28 -11.51
CA TYR A 151 -24.21 -16.30 -12.13
C TYR A 151 -23.85 -15.20 -11.13
N VAL A 152 -22.59 -14.80 -11.15
CA VAL A 152 -22.12 -13.62 -10.41
C VAL A 152 -21.46 -12.68 -11.40
N ARG A 153 -21.76 -11.39 -11.30
CA ARG A 153 -21.18 -10.37 -12.15
C ARG A 153 -20.72 -9.16 -11.35
N LEU A 154 -19.76 -8.47 -11.94
CA LEU A 154 -19.24 -7.20 -11.49
C LEU A 154 -19.78 -6.12 -12.42
N VAL A 155 -20.38 -5.10 -11.83
CA VAL A 155 -20.91 -3.95 -12.56
C VAL A 155 -20.30 -2.66 -12.02
N VAL A 156 -20.14 -1.68 -12.91
CA VAL A 156 -19.77 -0.30 -12.58
C VAL A 156 -20.85 0.60 -13.14
N ASP A 157 -21.52 1.35 -12.27
CA ASP A 157 -22.71 2.17 -12.62
C ASP A 157 -23.75 1.36 -13.42
N ASP A 158 -24.08 0.16 -12.93
CA ASP A 158 -25.02 -0.79 -13.56
C ASP A 158 -24.59 -1.35 -14.92
N VAL A 159 -23.38 -1.01 -15.39
CA VAL A 159 -22.80 -1.59 -16.62
C VAL A 159 -21.92 -2.78 -16.27
N GLU A 160 -22.26 -3.95 -16.82
CA GLU A 160 -21.48 -5.17 -16.66
C GLU A 160 -20.05 -5.03 -17.19
N LYS A 161 -19.08 -5.48 -16.39
CA LYS A 161 -17.66 -5.49 -16.72
C LYS A 161 -17.07 -6.89 -16.79
N LYS A 162 -17.55 -7.78 -15.92
CA LYS A 162 -17.11 -9.17 -15.86
C LYS A 162 -18.20 -10.03 -15.24
N PHE A 163 -18.30 -11.28 -15.67
CA PHE A 163 -19.14 -12.27 -15.02
C PHE A 163 -18.45 -13.63 -14.98
N ILE A 164 -18.95 -14.49 -14.09
CA ILE A 164 -18.65 -15.92 -14.01
C ILE A 164 -19.95 -16.71 -13.93
N ASN A 165 -19.94 -17.91 -14.50
CA ASN A 165 -20.92 -18.93 -14.21
C ASN A 165 -20.35 -19.82 -13.10
N LEU A 166 -21.12 -20.05 -12.05
CA LEU A 166 -20.78 -20.98 -10.98
C LEU A 166 -21.33 -22.36 -11.36
N VAL A 167 -20.42 -23.32 -11.43
CA VAL A 167 -20.75 -24.74 -11.57
C VAL A 167 -21.04 -25.28 -10.17
N GLN A 168 -21.89 -26.30 -10.05
CA GLN A 168 -22.27 -26.98 -8.82
C GLN A 168 -21.05 -27.18 -7.91
N SER A 169 -20.97 -26.38 -6.86
CA SER A 169 -19.86 -26.35 -5.91
C SER A 169 -20.40 -26.06 -4.52
N THR A 170 -19.76 -26.61 -3.50
CA THR A 170 -20.09 -26.37 -2.09
C THR A 170 -18.84 -25.91 -1.35
N GLY A 171 -18.79 -24.62 -0.99
CA GLY A 171 -17.73 -24.04 -0.18
C GLY A 171 -16.49 -23.57 -0.95
N ASP A 172 -16.43 -23.83 -2.26
CA ASP A 172 -15.33 -23.32 -3.10
C ASP A 172 -15.44 -21.81 -3.30
N ALA A 173 -14.32 -21.12 -3.13
CA ALA A 173 -14.21 -19.69 -3.38
C ALA A 173 -14.23 -19.43 -4.89
N ALA A 174 -15.21 -18.64 -5.33
CA ALA A 174 -15.23 -18.07 -6.65
C ALA A 174 -14.57 -16.69 -6.64
N THR A 175 -13.74 -16.44 -7.66
CA THR A 175 -13.01 -15.18 -7.82
C THR A 175 -13.34 -14.52 -9.15
N LEU A 176 -13.64 -13.22 -9.09
CA LEU A 176 -13.87 -12.34 -10.22
C LEU A 176 -12.82 -11.24 -10.18
N ILE A 177 -12.04 -11.10 -11.26
CA ILE A 177 -11.06 -10.02 -11.42
C ILE A 177 -11.41 -9.24 -12.68
N TYR A 178 -11.52 -7.93 -12.53
CA TYR A 178 -11.67 -6.98 -13.62
C TYR A 178 -10.54 -5.94 -13.55
N GLN A 179 -9.93 -5.67 -14.70
CA GLN A 179 -9.01 -4.55 -14.88
C GLN A 179 -9.50 -3.74 -16.08
N GLY A 180 -9.65 -2.43 -15.91
CA GLY A 180 -10.03 -1.57 -17.03
C GLY A 180 -10.17 -0.11 -16.65
N ALA A 181 -10.45 0.71 -17.65
CA ALA A 181 -10.58 2.15 -17.47
C ALA A 181 -11.83 2.52 -16.67
N ILE A 182 -11.72 3.57 -15.86
CA ILE A 182 -12.82 4.25 -15.19
C ILE A 182 -12.76 5.74 -15.51
N ALA A 183 -13.93 6.35 -15.70
CA ALA A 183 -14.03 7.80 -15.88
C ALA A 183 -14.09 8.49 -14.51
N ALA A 184 -13.55 9.70 -14.46
CA ALA A 184 -13.62 10.54 -13.25
C ALA A 184 -15.08 10.74 -12.77
N GLY A 185 -15.21 11.05 -11.48
CA GLY A 185 -16.47 11.35 -10.81
C GLY A 185 -16.90 10.27 -9.82
N SER A 186 -18.06 10.48 -9.20
CA SER A 186 -18.67 9.49 -8.31
C SER A 186 -19.11 8.28 -9.12
N ARG A 187 -18.61 7.09 -8.75
CA ARG A 187 -18.98 5.82 -9.39
C ARG A 187 -19.31 4.79 -8.32
N THR A 188 -20.15 3.84 -8.69
CA THR A 188 -20.50 2.71 -7.83
C THR A 188 -20.05 1.42 -8.49
N ILE A 189 -19.15 0.71 -7.81
CA ILE A 189 -18.73 -0.65 -8.15
C ILE A 189 -19.54 -1.60 -7.27
N LYS A 190 -20.24 -2.55 -7.86
CA LYS A 190 -21.01 -3.53 -7.09
C LYS A 190 -21.01 -4.91 -7.73
N VAL A 191 -21.33 -5.90 -6.92
CA VAL A 191 -21.49 -7.28 -7.35
C VAL A 191 -22.98 -7.60 -7.42
N GLN A 192 -23.38 -8.27 -8.48
CA GLN A 192 -24.74 -8.75 -8.67
C GLN A 192 -24.74 -10.25 -8.89
N TRP A 193 -25.85 -10.90 -8.55
CA TRP A 193 -26.02 -12.33 -8.71
C TRP A 193 -27.41 -12.67 -9.24
N LYS A 194 -27.54 -13.85 -9.85
CA LYS A 194 -28.81 -14.45 -10.23
C LYS A 194 -28.71 -15.98 -10.30
N VAL A 195 -29.85 -16.64 -10.28
CA VAL A 195 -30.01 -18.09 -10.39
C VAL A 195 -31.18 -18.38 -11.31
N THR A 196 -30.95 -19.09 -12.41
CA THR A 196 -32.03 -19.46 -13.32
C THR A 196 -32.77 -20.72 -12.85
N ILE A 197 -32.06 -21.68 -12.26
CA ILE A 197 -32.59 -22.95 -11.73
C ILE A 197 -31.86 -23.27 -10.42
N GLY A 198 -32.54 -23.83 -9.41
CA GLY A 198 -31.91 -24.22 -8.15
C GLY A 198 -31.75 -23.06 -7.16
N SER A 199 -30.70 -23.11 -6.36
CA SER A 199 -30.48 -22.21 -5.22
C SER A 199 -29.05 -21.71 -5.15
N PHE A 200 -28.88 -20.50 -4.63
CA PHE A 200 -27.60 -19.86 -4.33
C PHE A 200 -27.52 -19.58 -2.85
N TYR A 201 -26.51 -20.14 -2.21
CA TYR A 201 -26.27 -20.00 -0.78
C TYR A 201 -24.92 -19.35 -0.56
N GLN A 202 -24.94 -18.28 0.22
CA GLN A 202 -23.76 -17.65 0.76
C GLN A 202 -24.03 -17.27 2.21
N SER A 203 -23.23 -17.80 3.12
CA SER A 203 -23.30 -17.53 4.56
C SER A 203 -21.90 -17.29 5.06
N ALA A 204 -21.67 -16.13 5.69
CA ALA A 204 -20.36 -15.82 6.26
C ALA A 204 -19.98 -16.75 7.41
N VAL A 205 -20.98 -17.25 8.14
CA VAL A 205 -20.80 -18.21 9.25
C VAL A 205 -20.44 -19.60 8.74
N THR A 206 -21.08 -20.03 7.65
CA THR A 206 -20.98 -21.41 7.16
C THR A 206 -19.84 -21.58 6.15
N TYR A 207 -19.67 -20.60 5.26
CA TYR A 207 -18.78 -20.71 4.10
C TYR A 207 -17.64 -19.69 4.15
N GLY A 208 -17.79 -18.60 4.90
CA GLY A 208 -16.80 -17.53 5.02
C GLY A 208 -17.25 -16.21 4.38
N GLU A 209 -16.54 -15.14 4.70
CA GLU A 209 -16.90 -13.78 4.27
C GLU A 209 -16.73 -13.57 2.77
N ARG A 210 -17.49 -12.62 2.23
CA ARG A 210 -17.32 -12.11 0.87
C ARG A 210 -16.46 -10.86 0.92
N THR A 211 -15.57 -10.70 -0.04
CA THR A 211 -14.71 -9.51 -0.13
C THR A 211 -14.80 -8.91 -1.53
N LEU A 212 -15.05 -7.60 -1.59
CA LEU A 212 -14.91 -6.79 -2.79
C LEU A 212 -13.81 -5.77 -2.53
N THR A 213 -12.83 -5.70 -3.41
CA THR A 213 -11.73 -4.75 -3.32
C THR A 213 -11.58 -4.00 -4.64
N ASN A 214 -11.34 -2.71 -4.56
CA ASN A 214 -10.98 -1.85 -5.67
C ASN A 214 -9.62 -1.23 -5.41
N LYS A 215 -8.71 -1.36 -6.38
CA LYS A 215 -7.42 -0.68 -6.40
C LYS A 215 -7.45 0.33 -7.54
N ASP A 216 -7.42 1.60 -7.18
CA ASP A 216 -7.37 2.70 -8.15
C ASP A 216 -5.91 2.98 -8.54
N TYR A 217 -5.55 2.63 -9.77
CA TYR A 217 -4.29 3.03 -10.39
C TYR A 217 -4.58 4.30 -11.19
N PHE A 218 -4.39 5.45 -10.54
CA PHE A 218 -4.41 6.74 -11.20
C PHE A 218 -3.48 6.68 -12.43
N ASN A 219 -4.03 6.88 -13.64
CA ASN A 219 -3.19 7.11 -14.80
C ASN A 219 -2.68 8.55 -14.67
N ASN A 220 -1.36 8.73 -14.76
CA ASN A 220 -0.75 10.06 -14.81
C ASN A 220 -1.33 10.83 -16.00
N ASP A 221 -2.06 11.90 -15.72
CA ASP A 221 -2.18 13.03 -16.66
C ASP A 221 -0.92 13.88 -16.55
#